data_AF-A0A5K0Z340-F1
#
_entry.id   AF-A0A5K0Z340-F1
#
_cell.length_a   1.000
_cell.length_b   1.000
_cell.length_c   1.000
_cell.angle_alpha   90.00
_cell.angle_beta   90.00
_cell.angle_gamma   90.00
#
_symmetry.space_group_name_H-M   'P 1'
#
loop_
_entity.id
_entity.type
_entity.pdbx_description
1 polymer ?
#
loop_
_entity_poly.entity_id
_entity_poly.type
_entity_poly.pdbx_seq_one_letter_code
_entity_poly.pdbx_strand_id
1 'polypeptide(L)'
;SHPLSLDPATINRSLLSESSNGYLSVHVKSRELITAELPLPEIRLPLSNLDLLLPPIDATVCSSYRKPSSKPDLYFGSAVEIFKKYLEKLL
;
A
#
# COMPACT_ATOMS: atom_id res chain seq x y z
N SER A 1 23.34 6.87 11.23
CA SER A 1 22.51 8.07 11.01
C SER A 1 22.50 8.38 9.53
N HIS A 2 21.50 7.88 8.80
CA HIS A 2 21.16 8.36 7.45
C HIS A 2 19.67 8.09 7.27
N PRO A 3 18.79 9.09 7.41
CA PRO A 3 17.41 8.91 7.01
C PRO A 3 17.39 8.82 5.48
N LEU A 4 16.76 7.78 4.95
CA LEU A 4 16.37 7.68 3.54
C LEU A 4 15.52 8.91 3.21
N SER A 5 16.17 9.94 2.66
CA SER A 5 15.51 11.12 2.13
C SER A 5 14.77 10.68 0.87
N LEU A 6 13.49 10.35 1.02
CA LEU A 6 12.58 10.17 -0.10
C LEU A 6 12.47 11.52 -0.82
N ASP A 7 13.01 11.57 -2.02
CA ASP A 7 12.98 12.73 -2.91
C ASP A 7 11.53 13.25 -3.10
N PRO A 8 11.25 14.55 -2.84
CA PRO A 8 9.94 15.16 -3.08
C PRO A 8 9.46 15.06 -4.53
N ALA A 9 10.32 14.85 -5.51
CA ALA A 9 9.93 14.67 -6.91
C ALA A 9 9.22 13.33 -7.18
N THR A 10 9.41 12.31 -6.34
CA THR A 10 8.65 11.05 -6.44
C THR A 10 7.23 11.16 -5.86
N ILE A 11 6.98 12.18 -5.03
CA ILE A 11 5.77 12.31 -4.20
C ILE A 11 4.52 12.64 -5.03
N ASN A 12 4.65 13.32 -6.17
CA ASN A 12 3.54 13.79 -6.99
C ASN A 12 3.46 13.09 -8.36
N ARG A 13 3.70 11.78 -8.43
CA ARG A 13 3.56 11.03 -9.69
C ARG A 13 2.07 10.86 -10.02
N SER A 14 1.55 11.66 -10.96
CA SER A 14 0.32 11.29 -11.68
C SER A 14 0.64 10.09 -12.54
N LEU A 15 0.05 8.94 -12.20
CA LEU A 15 0.19 7.75 -13.05
C LEU A 15 -0.89 7.85 -14.11
N LEU A 16 -0.42 7.96 -15.34
CA LEU A 16 -1.27 8.02 -16.49
C LEU A 16 -1.24 6.65 -17.16
N SER A 17 -2.36 5.95 -17.18
CA SER A 17 -2.46 4.65 -17.84
C SER A 17 -3.33 4.76 -19.08
N GLU A 18 -2.78 4.41 -20.23
CA GLU A 18 -3.54 4.25 -21.47
C GLU A 18 -4.46 3.02 -21.36
N SER A 19 -5.75 3.22 -21.66
CA SER A 19 -6.72 2.14 -21.81
C SER A 19 -7.43 2.28 -23.15
N SER A 20 -7.95 1.17 -23.69
CA SER A 20 -8.63 1.11 -24.98
C SER A 20 -9.80 2.09 -25.17
N ASN A 21 -10.29 2.71 -24.08
CA ASN A 21 -11.39 3.68 -24.08
C ASN A 21 -10.99 5.12 -23.67
N GLY A 22 -9.69 5.43 -23.53
CA GLY A 22 -9.20 6.77 -23.17
C GLY A 22 -8.09 6.76 -22.11
N TYR A 23 -7.75 7.95 -21.61
CA TYR A 23 -6.68 8.15 -20.64
C TYR A 23 -7.23 8.18 -19.20
N LEU A 24 -6.77 7.28 -18.35
CA LEU A 24 -7.09 7.31 -16.92
C LEU A 24 -5.99 8.10 -16.20
N SER A 25 -6.36 9.27 -15.67
CA SER A 25 -5.47 10.03 -14.78
C SER A 25 -5.71 9.60 -13.34
N VAL A 26 -4.72 8.96 -12.70
CA VAL A 26 -4.77 8.66 -11.27
C VAL A 26 -3.75 9.51 -10.52
N HIS A 27 -4.23 10.12 -9.45
CA HIS A 27 -3.45 10.98 -8.57
C HIS A 27 -3.36 10.34 -7.18
N VAL A 28 -2.14 10.24 -6.66
CA VAL A 28 -1.92 9.84 -5.28
C VAL A 28 -2.39 10.99 -4.38
N LYS A 29 -3.38 10.73 -3.51
CA LYS A 29 -3.91 11.72 -2.57
C LYS A 29 -3.05 11.86 -1.31
N SER A 30 -2.59 10.74 -0.78
CA SER A 30 -1.70 10.70 0.39
C SER A 30 -0.81 9.45 0.34
N ARG A 31 0.31 9.51 1.05
CA ARG A 31 1.19 8.38 1.35
C ARG A 31 1.46 8.44 2.85
N GLU A 32 1.11 7.37 3.56
CA GLU A 32 1.13 7.31 5.02
C GLU A 32 1.82 6.02 5.47
N LEU A 33 2.61 6.08 6.54
CA LEU A 33 3.24 4.92 7.17
C LEU A 33 2.26 4.36 8.21
N ILE A 34 1.87 3.10 8.03
CA ILE A 34 0.99 2.39 8.95
C ILE A 34 1.86 1.46 9.80
N THR A 35 1.73 1.55 11.12
CA THR A 35 2.46 0.71 12.09
C THR A 35 1.54 -0.30 12.74
N ALA A 36 2.08 -1.44 13.16
CA ALA A 36 1.34 -2.44 13.90
C ALA A 36 0.79 -1.92 15.24
N GLU A 37 -0.35 -2.45 15.66
CA GLU A 37 -0.91 -2.25 16.99
C GLU A 37 -0.08 -3.02 18.04
N LEU A 38 0.28 -2.37 19.16
CA LEU A 38 1.12 -2.98 20.20
C LEU A 38 0.28 -3.86 21.16
N PRO A 39 0.88 -4.89 21.78
CA PRO A 39 2.29 -5.27 21.73
C PRO A 39 2.62 -6.23 20.56
N LEU A 40 3.68 -5.90 19.81
CA LEU A 40 4.23 -6.76 18.77
C LEU A 40 4.90 -8.01 19.38
N PRO A 41 4.62 -9.22 18.87
CA PRO A 41 5.41 -10.39 19.23
C PRO A 41 6.87 -10.20 18.81
N GLU A 42 7.84 -10.42 19.70
CA GLU A 42 9.28 -10.31 19.40
C GLU A 42 9.83 -11.42 18.48
N ILE A 43 8.96 -12.14 17.77
CA ILE A 43 9.35 -13.25 16.89
C ILE A 43 10.07 -12.70 15.68
N ARG A 44 11.40 -12.72 15.71
CA ARG A 44 12.25 -12.46 14.56
C ARG A 44 12.59 -13.80 13.91
N LEU A 45 12.14 -14.00 12.68
CA LEU A 45 12.53 -15.18 11.91
C LEU A 45 13.97 -14.98 11.41
N PRO A 46 14.88 -15.94 11.61
CA PRO A 46 16.20 -15.87 11.02
C PRO A 46 16.08 -15.98 9.49
N LEU A 47 16.89 -15.21 8.76
CA LEU A 47 17.01 -15.35 7.31
C LEU A 47 17.50 -16.75 6.97
N SER A 48 16.78 -17.45 6.10
CA SER A 48 17.18 -18.76 5.61
C SER A 48 18.17 -18.63 4.45
N ASN A 49 18.90 -19.70 4.13
CA ASN A 49 19.82 -19.70 2.98
C ASN A 49 19.11 -19.45 1.65
N LEU A 50 17.81 -19.78 1.55
CA LEU A 50 17.02 -19.49 0.35
C LEU A 50 16.80 -17.98 0.20
N ASP A 51 16.50 -17.28 1.30
CA ASP A 51 16.31 -15.82 1.29
C ASP A 51 17.56 -15.06 0.87
N LEU A 52 18.76 -15.62 1.10
CA LEU A 52 20.06 -15.04 0.68
C LEU A 52 20.34 -15.21 -0.82
N LEU A 53 19.75 -16.21 -1.46
CA LEU A 53 19.96 -16.52 -2.88
C LEU A 53 18.93 -15.83 -3.78
N LEU A 54 17.79 -15.43 -3.23
CA LEU A 54 16.76 -14.74 -3.98
C LEU A 54 17.18 -13.29 -4.25
N PRO A 55 17.08 -12.79 -5.49
CA PRO A 55 17.27 -11.37 -5.74
C PRO A 55 16.19 -10.57 -4.98
N PRO A 56 16.44 -9.29 -4.64
CA PRO A 56 15.40 -8.41 -4.13
C PRO A 56 14.26 -8.33 -5.15
N ILE A 57 13.11 -8.92 -4.83
CA ILE A 57 11.93 -8.93 -5.69
C ILE A 57 10.89 -7.99 -5.09
N ASP A 58 10.61 -6.90 -5.79
CA ASP A 58 9.44 -6.05 -5.51
C ASP A 58 8.20 -6.68 -6.17
N ALA A 59 7.56 -7.62 -5.48
CA ALA A 59 6.32 -8.23 -5.95
C ALA A 59 5.14 -7.26 -5.79
N THR A 60 4.55 -6.83 -6.91
CA THR A 60 3.36 -5.96 -6.90
C THR A 60 2.09 -6.76 -7.15
N VAL A 61 1.14 -6.70 -6.21
CA VAL A 61 -0.22 -7.23 -6.38
C VAL A 61 -1.20 -6.07 -6.40
N CYS A 62 -2.08 -6.03 -7.40
CA CYS A 62 -3.16 -5.06 -7.50
C CYS A 62 -4.51 -5.77 -7.37
N SER A 63 -5.31 -5.38 -6.39
CA SER A 63 -6.66 -5.90 -6.17
C SER A 63 -7.70 -4.87 -6.60
N SER A 64 -8.56 -5.26 -7.54
CA SER A 64 -9.65 -4.40 -8.04
C SER A 64 -10.99 -4.87 -7.51
N TYR A 65 -11.76 -3.95 -6.93
CA TYR A 65 -13.06 -4.25 -6.33
C TYR A 65 -14.16 -3.45 -7.02
N ARG A 66 -15.28 -4.10 -7.31
CA ARG A 66 -16.50 -3.40 -7.76
C ARG A 66 -17.14 -2.71 -6.56
N LYS A 67 -17.70 -1.50 -6.76
CA LYS A 67 -18.46 -0.80 -5.71
C LYS A 67 -19.60 -1.72 -5.21
N PRO A 68 -19.69 -2.01 -3.90
CA PRO A 68 -20.73 -2.87 -3.37
C PRO A 68 -22.10 -2.18 -3.45
N SER A 69 -23.09 -2.86 -4.01
CA SER A 69 -24.47 -2.37 -4.07
C SER A 69 -25.15 -2.32 -2.70
N SER A 70 -24.70 -3.15 -1.75
CA SER A 70 -25.22 -3.24 -0.38
C SER A 70 -24.77 -2.12 0.55
N LYS A 71 -23.78 -1.31 0.14
CA LYS A 71 -23.27 -0.17 0.92
C LYS A 71 -23.09 1.05 0.01
N PRO A 72 -24.18 1.66 -0.48
CA PRO A 72 -24.13 2.79 -1.40
C PRO A 72 -23.38 4.01 -0.81
N ASP A 73 -23.48 4.18 0.51
CA ASP A 73 -22.88 5.27 1.29
C ASP A 73 -21.43 5.02 1.69
N LEU A 74 -20.86 3.85 1.34
CA LEU A 74 -19.44 3.60 1.56
C LEU A 74 -18.62 4.52 0.65
N TYR A 75 -18.23 5.65 1.22
CA TYR A 75 -17.37 6.62 0.57
C TYR A 75 -15.91 6.17 0.64
N PHE A 76 -15.12 6.62 -0.33
CA PHE A 76 -13.69 6.31 -0.43
C PHE A 76 -12.94 6.60 0.88
N GLY A 77 -13.22 7.74 1.52
CA GLY A 77 -12.57 8.11 2.77
C GLY A 77 -12.79 7.08 3.89
N SER A 78 -14.05 6.67 4.11
CA SER A 78 -14.40 5.68 5.13
C SER A 78 -13.82 4.30 4.83
N ALA A 79 -13.78 3.90 3.56
CA ALA A 79 -13.14 2.65 3.16
C ALA A 79 -11.63 2.67 3.48
N VAL A 80 -10.95 3.77 3.16
CA VAL A 80 -9.53 3.96 3.47
C VAL A 80 -9.29 3.90 4.98
N GLU A 81 -10.12 4.54 5.79
CA GLU A 81 -10.00 4.52 7.26
C GLU A 81 -10.19 3.10 7.83
N ILE A 82 -11.18 2.36 7.32
CA ILE A 82 -11.37 0.95 7.67
C ILE A 82 -10.12 0.15 7.30
N PHE A 83 -9.62 0.27 6.07
CA PHE A 83 -8.43 -0.46 5.63
C PHE A 83 -7.21 -0.15 6.50
N LYS A 84 -6.96 1.12 6.84
CA LYS A 84 -5.87 1.51 7.75
C LYS A 84 -6.00 0.80 9.08
N LYS A 85 -7.15 0.92 9.74
CA LYS A 85 -7.41 0.28 11.04
C LYS A 85 -7.20 -1.23 11.03
N TYR A 86 -7.67 -1.92 9.99
CA TYR A 86 -7.51 -3.37 9.88
C TYR A 86 -6.08 -3.77 9.55
N LEU A 87 -5.34 -2.95 8.79
CA LEU A 87 -3.93 -3.19 8.51
C LEU A 87 -3.09 -3.00 9.77
N GLU A 88 -3.34 -1.95 10.56
CA GLU A 88 -2.70 -1.72 11.87
C GLU A 88 -2.85 -2.94 12.78
N LYS A 89 -4.03 -3.56 12.79
CA LYS A 89 -4.31 -4.75 13.61
C LYS A 89 -3.66 -6.04 13.07
N LEU A 90 -3.37 -6.11 11.78
CA LEU A 90 -2.85 -7.32 11.12
C LEU A 90 -1.32 -7.36 11.06
N LEU A 91 -0.67 -6.18 10.98
CA LEU A 91 0.77 -6.04 11.09
C LEU A 91 1.26 -6.41 12.50
#